data_AF-A0A7V7B2P2-F1
#
_entry.id   AF-A0A7V7B2P2-F1
#
_cell.length_a   1.000
_cell.length_b   1.000
_cell.length_c   1.000
_cell.angle_alpha   90.00
_cell.angle_beta   90.00
_cell.angle_gamma   90.00
#
_symmetry.space_group_name_H-M   'P 1'
#
loop_
_entity.id
_entity.type
_entity.pdbx_description
1 polymer ?
#
loop_
_entity_poly.entity_id
_entity_poly.type
_entity_poly.pdbx_seq_one_letter_code
_entity_poly.pdbx_strand_id
1 'polypeptide(L)'
;MGQSLWSVKMRAARGKRHELGGTHISGAERIVTETEIEQMTNSLIRRALSHSKGVADFIQVSLERVKAEEIDFIAPLPVYTSNTTTMEESRAEVVVKLQGIGIEKEKAEKLLSLMPSASGMRGAMIVDVHRLERIDGYGERGVRLTGMDYVENGFSYLPLELQTNTNFCEALALASKAQHAPGIVAEICISDDPDYTTGYVAWNEGYLRISHMKKIGDPNGGRIFIFDSNKAKLEECIAYLQEQKVLLRHPIVFREE
;
A
#
# COMPACT_ATOMS: atom_id res chain seq x y z
N MET A 1 23.60 -23.34 -3.53
CA MET A 1 23.67 -22.22 -2.58
C MET A 1 22.51 -21.31 -2.91
N GLY A 2 21.60 -21.03 -1.97
CA GLY A 2 20.47 -20.14 -2.23
C GLY A 2 20.99 -18.76 -2.65
N GLN A 3 20.39 -18.16 -3.68
CA GLN A 3 20.74 -16.80 -4.09
C GLN A 3 20.49 -15.85 -2.91
N SER A 4 21.45 -14.95 -2.64
CA SER A 4 21.30 -13.96 -1.59
C SER A 4 20.40 -12.84 -2.09
N LEU A 5 19.32 -12.59 -1.35
CA LEU A 5 18.37 -11.51 -1.63
C LEU A 5 18.74 -10.25 -0.84
N TRP A 6 18.37 -9.09 -1.39
CA TRP A 6 18.68 -7.78 -0.85
C TRP A 6 17.45 -6.88 -0.90
N SER A 7 17.10 -6.29 0.24
CA SER A 7 16.10 -5.22 0.35
C SER A 7 16.77 -3.91 -0.03
N VAL A 8 16.32 -3.30 -1.13
CA VAL A 8 16.78 -2.01 -1.63
C VAL A 8 15.65 -1.01 -1.47
N LYS A 9 15.83 -0.03 -0.58
CA LYS A 9 14.84 1.02 -0.29
C LYS A 9 15.37 2.37 -0.75
N MET A 10 14.53 3.17 -1.39
CA MET A 10 14.84 4.53 -1.81
C MET A 10 13.80 5.51 -1.25
N ARG A 11 14.28 6.67 -0.80
CA ARG A 11 13.42 7.83 -0.49
C ARG A 11 14.04 9.11 -1.03
N ALA A 12 13.18 9.99 -1.53
CA ALA A 12 13.56 11.27 -2.10
C ALA A 12 12.72 12.43 -1.55
N ALA A 13 13.36 13.58 -1.31
CA ALA A 13 12.74 14.79 -0.81
C ALA A 13 13.26 16.05 -1.52
N ARG A 14 12.51 17.14 -1.37
CA ARG A 14 12.89 18.48 -1.82
C ARG A 14 12.92 19.47 -0.66
N GLY A 15 13.87 20.42 -0.71
CA GLY A 15 14.10 21.50 0.23
C GLY A 15 14.93 21.08 1.44
N LYS A 16 14.62 19.92 2.03
CA LYS A 16 15.30 19.31 3.19
C LYS A 16 15.13 17.80 3.17
N ARG A 17 15.81 17.09 4.11
CA ARG A 17 15.52 15.67 4.40
C ARG A 17 14.14 15.52 5.05
N HIS A 18 13.51 14.34 4.94
CA HIS A 18 12.18 14.07 5.52
C HIS A 18 12.13 14.31 7.03
N GLU A 19 13.23 14.05 7.74
CA GLU A 19 13.40 14.27 9.18
C GLU A 19 13.35 15.76 9.56
N LEU A 20 13.67 16.64 8.60
CA LEU A 20 13.71 18.09 8.79
C LEU A 20 12.52 18.79 8.10
N GLY A 21 11.45 18.04 7.79
CA GLY A 21 10.24 18.57 7.17
C GLY A 21 10.32 18.75 5.65
N GLY A 22 11.26 18.08 4.97
CA GLY A 22 11.35 18.09 3.51
C GLY A 22 10.09 17.52 2.85
N THR A 23 9.68 18.13 1.73
CA THR A 23 8.54 17.65 0.94
C THR A 23 8.87 16.31 0.30
N HIS A 24 8.02 15.31 0.51
CA HIS A 24 8.22 13.99 -0.10
C HIS A 24 8.03 14.06 -1.61
N ILE A 25 9.01 13.54 -2.36
CA ILE A 25 8.97 13.48 -3.82
C ILE A 25 8.67 12.06 -4.31
N SER A 26 9.42 11.08 -3.81
CA SER A 26 9.33 9.69 -4.25
C SER A 26 9.80 8.73 -3.16
N GLY A 27 9.26 7.51 -3.19
CA GLY A 27 9.71 6.39 -2.37
C GLY A 27 9.40 5.09 -3.09
N ALA A 28 10.30 4.12 -2.97
CA ALA A 28 10.10 2.79 -3.51
C ALA A 28 10.99 1.79 -2.79
N GLU A 29 10.59 0.53 -2.81
CA GLU A 29 11.33 -0.60 -2.28
C GLU A 29 11.31 -1.75 -3.27
N ARG A 30 12.41 -2.49 -3.35
CA ARG A 30 12.51 -3.75 -4.08
C ARG A 30 13.29 -4.79 -3.29
N ILE A 31 13.00 -6.07 -3.52
CA ILE A 31 13.78 -7.20 -3.01
C ILE A 31 14.37 -7.91 -4.23
N VAL A 32 15.70 -7.85 -4.36
CA VAL A 32 16.41 -8.27 -5.58
C VAL A 32 17.55 -9.24 -5.26
N THR A 33 18.01 -9.96 -6.27
CA THR A 33 19.24 -10.75 -6.17
C THR A 33 20.47 -9.85 -6.15
N GLU A 34 21.59 -10.36 -5.64
CA GLU A 34 22.86 -9.64 -5.59
C GLU A 34 23.31 -9.09 -6.96
N THR A 35 23.07 -9.85 -8.03
CA THR A 35 23.40 -9.45 -9.41
C THR A 35 22.55 -8.31 -9.96
N GLU A 36 21.38 -8.05 -9.38
CA GLU A 36 20.44 -7.02 -9.84
C GLU A 36 20.59 -5.69 -9.09
N ILE A 37 21.37 -5.66 -8.00
CA ILE A 37 21.51 -4.49 -7.12
C ILE A 37 21.87 -3.21 -7.89
N GLU A 38 22.86 -3.29 -8.78
CA GLU A 38 23.36 -2.13 -9.51
C GLU A 38 22.29 -1.56 -10.45
N GLN A 39 21.65 -2.43 -11.24
CA GLN A 39 20.57 -2.05 -12.14
C GLN A 39 19.40 -1.45 -11.36
N MET A 40 19.01 -2.09 -10.25
CA MET A 40 17.89 -1.64 -9.44
C MET A 40 18.15 -0.28 -8.78
N THR A 41 19.34 -0.09 -8.20
CA THR A 41 19.73 1.17 -7.58
C THR A 41 19.70 2.32 -8.57
N ASN A 42 20.21 2.10 -9.79
CA ASN A 42 20.15 3.09 -10.87
C ASN A 42 18.70 3.43 -11.27
N SER A 43 17.83 2.41 -11.37
CA SER A 43 16.40 2.61 -11.67
C SER A 43 15.70 3.47 -10.62
N LEU A 44 15.94 3.20 -9.33
CA LEU A 44 15.36 3.95 -8.21
C LEU A 44 15.86 5.41 -8.17
N ILE A 45 17.15 5.64 -8.41
CA ILE A 45 17.70 7.00 -8.49
C ILE A 45 17.07 7.77 -9.65
N ARG A 46 16.93 7.14 -10.84
CA ARG A 46 16.23 7.77 -11.97
C ARG A 46 14.79 8.15 -11.62
N ARG A 47 14.03 7.23 -10.99
CA ARG A 47 12.66 7.48 -10.51
C ARG A 47 12.60 8.69 -9.57
N ALA A 48 13.59 8.87 -8.69
CA ALA A 48 13.66 10.02 -7.79
C ALA A 48 13.93 11.35 -8.52
N LEU A 49 14.73 11.33 -9.58
CA LEU A 49 15.10 12.52 -10.35
C LEU A 49 14.05 12.95 -11.38
N SER A 50 13.19 12.03 -11.83
CA SER A 50 12.20 12.27 -12.89
C SER A 50 10.73 12.19 -12.42
N HIS A 51 10.45 12.32 -11.12
CA HIS A 51 9.10 12.18 -10.59
C HIS A 51 8.20 13.38 -10.94
N SER A 52 6.92 13.12 -11.22
CA SER A 52 5.90 14.15 -11.49
C SER A 52 5.70 15.17 -10.36
N LYS A 53 6.03 14.82 -9.10
CA LYS A 53 5.91 15.71 -7.93
C LYS A 53 7.06 16.74 -7.86
N GLY A 54 8.06 16.62 -8.74
CA GLY A 54 9.19 17.54 -8.91
C GLY A 54 10.56 16.88 -8.76
N VAL A 55 11.61 17.69 -8.84
CA VAL A 55 13.01 17.25 -8.72
C VAL A 55 13.42 17.19 -7.25
N ALA A 56 13.96 16.05 -6.82
CA ALA A 56 14.50 15.88 -5.48
C ALA A 56 15.92 16.48 -5.35
N ASP A 57 16.20 17.12 -4.21
CA ASP A 57 17.54 17.59 -3.81
C ASP A 57 18.15 16.72 -2.69
N PHE A 58 17.37 15.78 -2.15
CA PHE A 58 17.83 14.73 -1.25
C PHE A 58 17.35 13.38 -1.75
N ILE A 59 18.28 12.42 -1.89
CA ILE A 59 18.00 11.02 -2.21
C ILE A 59 18.80 10.15 -1.24
N GLN A 60 18.15 9.16 -0.64
CA GLN A 60 18.81 8.13 0.14
C GLN A 60 18.41 6.76 -0.39
N VAL A 61 19.41 5.92 -0.64
CA VAL A 61 19.24 4.50 -0.95
C VAL A 61 19.88 3.68 0.18
N SER A 62 19.16 2.69 0.69
CA SER A 62 19.66 1.73 1.68
C SER A 62 19.54 0.32 1.15
N LEU A 63 20.58 -0.48 1.36
CA LEU A 63 20.65 -1.88 0.94
C LEU A 63 20.90 -2.74 2.17
N GLU A 64 20.11 -3.80 2.32
CA GLU A 64 20.20 -4.73 3.44
C GLU A 64 20.06 -6.16 2.90
N ARG A 65 20.97 -7.05 3.30
CA ARG A 65 20.89 -8.46 2.93
C ARG A 65 19.74 -9.10 3.71
N VAL A 66 18.91 -9.86 3.01
CA VAL A 66 17.76 -10.57 3.58
C VAL A 66 18.09 -12.05 3.64
N LYS A 67 17.86 -12.69 4.80
CA LYS A 67 18.00 -14.15 4.88
C LYS A 67 16.78 -14.82 4.27
N ALA A 68 16.98 -15.91 3.53
CA ALA A 68 15.87 -16.57 2.84
C ALA A 68 14.80 -17.09 3.82
N GLU A 69 15.22 -17.52 5.00
CA GLU A 69 14.34 -17.96 6.09
C GLU A 69 13.53 -16.83 6.75
N GLU A 70 13.85 -15.56 6.49
CA GLU A 70 13.12 -14.40 7.01
C GLU A 70 12.05 -13.88 6.03
N ILE A 71 11.91 -14.53 4.86
CA ILE A 71 10.95 -14.14 3.81
C ILE A 71 9.75 -15.06 3.80
N ASP A 72 8.57 -14.48 3.99
CA ASP A 72 7.31 -15.18 3.75
C ASP A 72 6.91 -15.08 2.28
N PHE A 73 6.34 -16.16 1.76
CA PHE A 73 5.77 -16.19 0.41
C PHE A 73 4.25 -16.23 0.50
N ILE A 74 3.58 -15.25 -0.10
CA ILE A 74 2.11 -15.16 -0.12
C ILE A 74 1.58 -15.05 -1.55
N ALA A 75 0.30 -15.34 -1.75
CA ALA A 75 -0.38 -15.03 -3.00
C ALA A 75 -0.84 -13.55 -3.03
N PRO A 76 -0.85 -12.89 -4.21
CA PRO A 76 -1.61 -11.66 -4.37
C PRO A 76 -3.09 -11.89 -4.06
N LEU A 77 -3.75 -10.88 -3.47
CA LEU A 77 -5.20 -10.91 -3.29
C LEU A 77 -5.92 -11.03 -4.65
N PRO A 78 -7.00 -11.83 -4.74
CA PRO A 78 -7.88 -11.82 -5.91
C PRO A 78 -8.45 -10.41 -6.16
N VAL A 79 -8.43 -9.98 -7.41
CA VAL A 79 -8.80 -8.61 -7.80
C VAL A 79 -10.22 -8.61 -8.34
N TYR A 80 -11.05 -7.77 -7.75
CA TYR A 80 -12.41 -7.45 -8.20
C TYR A 80 -12.43 -5.99 -8.67
N THR A 81 -13.39 -5.60 -9.51
CA THR A 81 -13.52 -4.22 -9.97
C THR A 81 -15.00 -3.79 -9.99
N SER A 82 -15.33 -2.75 -9.25
CA SER A 82 -16.61 -2.03 -9.31
C SER A 82 -16.43 -0.73 -10.10
N ASN A 83 -17.14 -0.65 -11.22
CA ASN A 83 -17.14 0.50 -12.14
C ASN A 83 -18.26 1.48 -11.78
N THR A 84 -18.14 2.15 -10.64
CA THR A 84 -19.05 3.23 -10.25
C THR A 84 -18.86 4.46 -11.14
N THR A 85 -19.86 5.33 -11.19
CA THR A 85 -19.88 6.56 -12.00
C THR A 85 -19.87 7.83 -11.15
N THR A 86 -20.26 7.74 -9.89
CA THR A 86 -20.31 8.87 -8.95
C THR A 86 -19.56 8.58 -7.65
N MET A 87 -19.19 9.64 -6.93
CA MET A 87 -18.57 9.50 -5.62
C MET A 87 -19.53 8.86 -4.63
N GLU A 88 -20.83 9.16 -4.72
CA GLU A 88 -21.88 8.59 -3.89
C GLU A 88 -21.97 7.08 -4.08
N GLU A 89 -21.95 6.59 -5.32
CA GLU A 89 -21.90 5.15 -5.64
C GLU A 89 -20.62 4.51 -5.09
N SER A 90 -19.46 5.14 -5.29
CA SER A 90 -18.18 4.61 -4.78
C SER A 90 -18.18 4.47 -3.25
N ARG A 91 -18.80 5.42 -2.53
CA ARG A 91 -18.91 5.39 -1.07
C ARG A 91 -19.88 4.29 -0.62
N ALA A 92 -20.99 4.12 -1.33
CA ALA A 92 -21.91 3.03 -1.07
C ALA A 92 -21.24 1.66 -1.27
N GLU A 93 -20.44 1.51 -2.32
CA GLU A 93 -19.68 0.28 -2.61
C GLU A 93 -18.71 -0.07 -1.47
N VAL A 94 -17.96 0.91 -0.94
CA VAL A 94 -17.10 0.70 0.22
C VAL A 94 -17.91 0.18 1.41
N VAL A 95 -19.05 0.82 1.71
CA VAL A 95 -19.89 0.43 2.84
C VAL A 95 -20.45 -0.98 2.66
N VAL A 96 -20.98 -1.31 1.47
CA VAL A 96 -21.48 -2.64 1.13
C VAL A 96 -20.38 -3.69 1.29
N LYS A 97 -19.16 -3.40 0.82
CA LYS A 97 -18.03 -4.32 0.94
C LYS A 97 -17.65 -4.57 2.40
N LEU A 98 -17.55 -3.52 3.21
CA LEU A 98 -17.25 -3.65 4.65
C LEU A 98 -18.37 -4.41 5.40
N GLN A 99 -19.63 -4.22 5.01
CA GLN A 99 -20.75 -5.02 5.53
C GLN A 99 -20.62 -6.50 5.16
N GLY A 100 -20.22 -6.80 3.93
CA GLY A 100 -20.02 -8.17 3.44
C GLY A 100 -18.97 -8.96 4.24
N ILE A 101 -18.02 -8.28 4.89
CA ILE A 101 -17.02 -8.90 5.77
C ILE A 101 -17.39 -8.81 7.27
N GLY A 102 -18.62 -8.42 7.59
CA GLY A 102 -19.15 -8.42 8.95
C GLY A 102 -19.00 -7.11 9.73
N ILE A 103 -18.63 -6.00 9.09
CA ILE A 103 -18.58 -4.69 9.76
C ILE A 103 -19.96 -4.04 9.64
N GLU A 104 -20.59 -3.70 10.77
CA GLU A 104 -21.90 -3.04 10.79
C GLU A 104 -21.90 -1.75 9.97
N LYS A 105 -23.04 -1.46 9.32
CA LYS A 105 -23.19 -0.32 8.40
C LYS A 105 -22.71 1.01 9.00
N GLU A 106 -23.14 1.31 10.23
CA GLU A 106 -22.78 2.55 10.92
C GLU A 106 -21.26 2.65 11.18
N LYS A 107 -20.62 1.52 11.52
CA LYS A 107 -19.16 1.44 11.68
C LYS A 107 -18.46 1.64 10.34
N ALA A 108 -18.93 0.99 9.27
CA ALA A 108 -18.37 1.14 7.93
C ALA A 108 -18.44 2.60 7.42
N GLU A 109 -19.59 3.26 7.60
CA GLU A 109 -19.77 4.68 7.28
C GLU A 109 -18.84 5.56 8.11
N LYS A 110 -18.68 5.27 9.40
CA LYS A 110 -17.77 5.99 10.28
C LYS A 110 -16.32 5.82 9.86
N LEU A 111 -15.87 4.60 9.56
CA LEU A 111 -14.51 4.31 9.07
C LEU A 111 -14.21 5.07 7.78
N LEU A 112 -15.14 5.05 6.82
CA LEU A 112 -15.00 5.81 5.57
C LEU A 112 -14.96 7.33 5.82
N SER A 113 -15.68 7.83 6.82
CA SER A 113 -15.66 9.26 7.19
C SER A 113 -14.31 9.73 7.74
N LEU A 114 -13.42 8.82 8.16
CA LEU A 114 -12.08 9.15 8.64
C LEU A 114 -11.06 9.38 7.52
N MET A 115 -11.37 9.02 6.26
CA MET A 115 -10.46 9.16 5.12
C MET A 115 -9.85 10.57 4.97
N PRO A 116 -10.58 11.69 5.16
CA PRO A 116 -9.97 13.02 5.11
C PRO A 116 -8.86 13.23 6.14
N SER A 117 -8.93 12.56 7.30
CA SER A 117 -7.87 12.62 8.33
C SER A 117 -6.65 11.78 7.99
N ALA A 118 -6.77 10.87 7.01
CA ALA A 118 -5.63 10.13 6.46
C ALA A 118 -4.87 10.93 5.40
N SER A 119 -5.37 12.11 5.04
CA SER A 119 -4.79 12.91 3.96
C SER A 119 -3.52 13.62 4.36
N GLY A 120 -2.56 13.67 3.43
CA GLY A 120 -1.23 14.20 3.68
C GLY A 120 -0.30 13.27 4.47
N MET A 121 -0.81 12.17 5.03
CA MET A 121 0.01 11.20 5.74
C MET A 121 0.99 10.48 4.80
N ARG A 122 2.19 10.21 5.29
CA ARG A 122 3.26 9.51 4.53
C ARG A 122 3.19 7.99 4.63
N GLY A 123 2.18 7.47 5.31
CA GLY A 123 1.93 6.08 5.64
C GLY A 123 0.44 5.89 5.95
N ALA A 124 0.08 4.74 6.51
CA ALA A 124 -1.29 4.41 6.86
C ALA A 124 -1.67 4.90 8.25
N MET A 125 -2.94 5.21 8.42
CA MET A 125 -3.60 5.26 9.71
C MET A 125 -4.01 3.85 10.13
N ILE A 126 -3.88 3.49 11.41
CA ILE A 126 -4.52 2.29 11.95
C ILE A 126 -5.70 2.72 12.81
N VAL A 127 -6.89 2.23 12.47
CA VAL A 127 -8.13 2.52 13.19
C VAL A 127 -8.68 1.24 13.79
N ASP A 128 -8.98 1.28 15.09
CA ASP A 128 -9.63 0.16 15.76
C ASP A 128 -11.12 0.07 15.37
N VAL A 129 -11.58 -1.12 14.98
CA VAL A 129 -12.96 -1.34 14.50
C VAL A 129 -14.00 -1.26 15.62
N HIS A 130 -13.62 -1.47 16.88
CA HIS A 130 -14.53 -1.41 18.02
C HIS A 130 -14.64 0.00 18.58
N ARG A 131 -13.52 0.72 18.64
CA ARG A 131 -13.45 2.09 19.15
C ARG A 131 -13.71 3.16 18.09
N LEU A 132 -13.49 2.83 16.81
CA LEU A 132 -13.56 3.75 15.67
C LEU A 132 -12.61 4.95 15.81
N GLU A 133 -11.48 4.70 16.48
CA GLU A 133 -10.45 5.69 16.80
C GLU A 133 -9.12 5.28 16.18
N ARG A 134 -8.33 6.28 15.79
CA ARG A 134 -6.94 6.09 15.37
C ARG A 134 -6.09 5.66 16.56
N ILE A 135 -5.34 4.57 16.43
CA ILE A 135 -4.56 3.96 17.52
C ILE A 135 -3.04 3.86 17.26
N ASP A 136 -2.55 4.21 16.07
CA ASP A 136 -1.15 3.95 15.70
C ASP A 136 -0.10 4.80 16.43
N GLY A 137 -0.42 6.02 16.86
CA GLY A 137 0.53 6.91 17.55
C GLY A 137 1.63 7.55 16.67
N TYR A 138 1.54 7.47 15.33
CA TYR A 138 2.57 7.98 14.41
C TYR A 138 2.30 9.38 13.81
N GLY A 139 1.21 10.06 14.18
CA GLY A 139 0.86 11.40 13.68
C GLY A 139 0.92 11.51 12.15
N GLU A 140 1.47 12.59 11.60
CA GLU A 140 1.59 12.79 10.14
C GLU A 140 2.49 11.77 9.42
N ARG A 141 3.31 11.01 10.16
CA ARG A 141 4.13 9.96 9.55
C ARG A 141 3.26 8.76 9.14
N GLY A 142 2.33 8.36 9.99
CA GLY A 142 1.59 7.11 9.85
C GLY A 142 2.50 5.86 9.92
N VAL A 143 1.88 4.68 9.87
CA VAL A 143 2.58 3.40 9.80
C VAL A 143 2.99 3.13 8.37
N ARG A 144 4.29 2.92 8.12
CA ARG A 144 4.78 2.60 6.77
C ARG A 144 4.87 1.10 6.59
N LEU A 145 4.04 0.56 5.72
CA LEU A 145 4.20 -0.81 5.27
C LEU A 145 5.42 -0.88 4.33
N THR A 146 6.41 -1.70 4.70
CA THR A 146 7.65 -1.91 3.92
C THR A 146 7.95 -3.40 3.81
N GLY A 147 8.99 -3.82 3.11
CA GLY A 147 9.40 -5.23 3.05
C GLY A 147 8.49 -6.09 2.18
N MET A 148 7.95 -5.56 1.08
CA MET A 148 7.14 -6.33 0.14
C MET A 148 7.61 -6.13 -1.30
N ASP A 149 7.62 -7.21 -2.06
CA ASP A 149 7.84 -7.18 -3.51
C ASP A 149 7.23 -8.42 -4.17
N TYR A 150 7.28 -8.50 -5.50
CA TYR A 150 6.94 -9.71 -6.24
C TYR A 150 8.19 -10.54 -6.52
N VAL A 151 8.04 -11.87 -6.57
CA VAL A 151 9.08 -12.72 -7.16
C VAL A 151 9.25 -12.34 -8.64
N GLU A 152 10.51 -12.28 -9.11
CA GLU A 152 10.93 -11.90 -10.47
C GLU A 152 9.94 -12.29 -11.59
N ASN A 153 9.77 -11.39 -12.58
CA ASN A 153 8.93 -11.59 -13.77
C ASN A 153 7.44 -11.92 -13.52
N GLY A 154 6.93 -11.67 -12.31
CA GLY A 154 5.56 -11.96 -11.89
C GLY A 154 4.44 -11.21 -12.61
N PHE A 155 4.70 -10.57 -13.75
CA PHE A 155 3.69 -9.83 -14.52
C PHE A 155 3.69 -10.11 -16.01
N SER A 156 4.62 -10.91 -16.56
CA SER A 156 4.69 -11.13 -18.02
C SER A 156 3.42 -11.75 -18.61
N TYR A 157 2.62 -12.43 -17.79
CA TYR A 157 1.32 -13.00 -18.15
C TYR A 157 0.17 -11.96 -18.14
N LEU A 158 0.37 -10.78 -17.56
CA LEU A 158 -0.65 -9.74 -17.54
C LEU A 158 -0.74 -9.01 -18.90
N PRO A 159 -1.87 -8.39 -19.22
CA PRO A 159 -1.93 -7.40 -20.30
C PRO A 159 -0.87 -6.29 -20.11
N LEU A 160 -0.28 -5.81 -21.20
CA LEU A 160 0.80 -4.80 -21.18
C LEU A 160 0.42 -3.53 -20.39
N GLU A 161 -0.85 -3.14 -20.44
CA GLU A 161 -1.41 -2.01 -19.68
C GLU A 161 -1.27 -2.20 -18.16
N LEU A 162 -1.46 -3.43 -17.66
CA LEU A 162 -1.30 -3.75 -16.25
C LEU A 162 0.16 -4.00 -15.88
N GLN A 163 0.97 -4.53 -16.80
CA GLN A 163 2.42 -4.66 -16.60
C GLN A 163 3.08 -3.30 -16.37
N THR A 164 2.61 -2.28 -17.07
CA THR A 164 3.15 -0.91 -16.98
C THR A 164 2.49 -0.08 -15.87
N ASN A 165 1.38 -0.55 -15.30
CA ASN A 165 0.70 0.09 -14.18
C ASN A 165 1.38 -0.24 -12.84
N THR A 166 2.56 0.34 -12.66
CA THR A 166 3.36 0.18 -11.44
C THR A 166 2.60 0.54 -10.16
N ASN A 167 1.73 1.56 -10.21
CA ASN A 167 0.90 1.96 -9.07
C ASN A 167 -0.07 0.86 -8.64
N PHE A 168 -0.72 0.19 -9.59
CA PHE A 168 -1.62 -0.93 -9.27
C PHE A 168 -0.88 -2.12 -8.66
N CYS A 169 0.23 -2.54 -9.26
CA CYS A 169 1.02 -3.65 -8.73
C CYS A 169 1.60 -3.34 -7.34
N GLU A 170 2.13 -2.13 -7.14
CA GLU A 170 2.64 -1.69 -5.84
C GLU A 170 1.52 -1.67 -4.78
N ALA A 171 0.33 -1.17 -5.14
CA ALA A 171 -0.84 -1.17 -4.24
C ALA A 171 -1.33 -2.58 -3.91
N LEU A 172 -1.38 -3.49 -4.89
CA LEU A 172 -1.82 -4.86 -4.68
C LEU A 172 -0.84 -5.64 -3.79
N ALA A 173 0.49 -5.49 -3.97
CA ALA A 173 1.47 -6.08 -3.07
C ALA A 173 1.32 -5.57 -1.64
N LEU A 174 1.16 -4.25 -1.48
CA LEU A 174 0.98 -3.61 -0.19
C LEU A 174 -0.29 -4.16 0.50
N ALA A 175 -1.42 -4.16 -0.20
CA ALA A 175 -2.68 -4.67 0.33
C ALA A 175 -2.58 -6.15 0.69
N SER A 176 -1.99 -6.97 -0.18
CA SER A 176 -1.83 -8.41 0.07
C SER A 176 -1.00 -8.66 1.32
N LYS A 177 0.12 -7.95 1.51
CA LYS A 177 0.89 -8.01 2.75
C LYS A 177 0.07 -7.51 3.94
N ALA A 178 -0.63 -6.38 3.82
CA ALA A 178 -1.39 -5.79 4.91
C ALA A 178 -2.46 -6.75 5.47
N GLN A 179 -3.15 -7.48 4.60
CA GLN A 179 -4.18 -8.45 5.00
C GLN A 179 -3.62 -9.70 5.70
N HIS A 180 -2.30 -9.94 5.64
CA HIS A 180 -1.63 -10.98 6.42
C HIS A 180 -1.12 -10.46 7.78
N ALA A 181 -1.20 -9.15 8.05
CA ALA A 181 -0.75 -8.60 9.31
C ALA A 181 -1.73 -8.97 10.45
N PRO A 182 -1.22 -9.36 11.63
CA PRO A 182 -2.06 -9.70 12.76
C PRO A 182 -3.09 -8.61 13.07
N GLY A 183 -4.36 -9.01 13.18
CA GLY A 183 -5.47 -8.13 13.55
C GLY A 183 -5.99 -7.19 12.47
N ILE A 184 -5.38 -7.10 11.28
CA ILE A 184 -5.98 -6.37 10.16
C ILE A 184 -7.16 -7.16 9.62
N VAL A 185 -8.33 -6.51 9.53
CA VAL A 185 -9.56 -7.12 9.00
C VAL A 185 -9.97 -6.54 7.65
N ALA A 186 -9.57 -5.30 7.37
CA ALA A 186 -9.81 -4.64 6.11
C ALA A 186 -8.89 -3.42 5.93
N GLU A 187 -8.91 -2.87 4.73
CA GLU A 187 -8.19 -1.66 4.34
C GLU A 187 -9.05 -0.81 3.41
N ILE A 188 -8.98 0.52 3.56
CA ILE A 188 -9.53 1.49 2.61
C ILE A 188 -8.37 2.36 2.10
N CYS A 189 -8.27 2.52 0.79
CA CYS A 189 -7.23 3.36 0.19
C CYS A 189 -7.79 4.23 -0.94
N ILE A 190 -7.40 5.50 -0.94
CA ILE A 190 -7.63 6.45 -2.04
C ILE A 190 -6.27 7.01 -2.44
N SER A 191 -5.96 7.02 -3.74
CA SER A 191 -4.71 7.57 -4.24
C SER A 191 -4.54 9.05 -3.89
N ASP A 192 -3.32 9.50 -3.62
CA ASP A 192 -2.98 10.91 -3.46
C ASP A 192 -2.62 11.60 -4.79
N ASP A 193 -2.56 10.84 -5.89
CA ASP A 193 -2.34 11.35 -7.24
C ASP A 193 -3.60 12.08 -7.75
N PRO A 194 -3.55 13.40 -8.03
CA PRO A 194 -4.70 14.17 -8.49
C PRO A 194 -5.37 13.62 -9.76
N ASP A 195 -4.61 12.94 -10.62
CA ASP A 195 -5.10 12.41 -11.90
C ASP A 195 -5.63 10.98 -11.77
N TYR A 196 -5.54 10.37 -10.58
CA TYR A 196 -5.99 9.00 -10.33
C TYR A 196 -7.12 8.95 -9.30
N THR A 197 -8.36 8.73 -9.78
CA THR A 197 -9.57 8.75 -8.93
C THR A 197 -9.98 7.39 -8.39
N THR A 198 -9.36 6.30 -8.85
CA THR A 198 -9.61 4.94 -8.37
C THR A 198 -8.98 4.74 -6.99
N GLY A 199 -9.76 4.16 -6.08
CA GLY A 199 -9.25 3.62 -4.82
C GLY A 199 -9.60 2.14 -4.70
N TYR A 200 -9.54 1.61 -3.49
CA TYR A 200 -9.91 0.23 -3.24
C TYR A 200 -10.32 -0.04 -1.79
N VAL A 201 -11.00 -1.16 -1.61
CA VAL A 201 -11.15 -1.86 -0.33
C VAL A 201 -10.47 -3.21 -0.43
N ALA A 202 -9.64 -3.57 0.55
CA ALA A 202 -9.03 -4.89 0.62
C ALA A 202 -9.43 -5.61 1.91
N TRP A 203 -9.54 -6.93 1.83
CA TRP A 203 -9.80 -7.85 2.94
C TRP A 203 -9.07 -9.16 2.69
N ASN A 204 -9.07 -10.08 3.65
CA ASN A 204 -8.32 -11.35 3.57
C ASN A 204 -8.58 -12.19 2.30
N GLU A 205 -9.73 -12.02 1.63
CA GLU A 205 -10.08 -12.82 0.45
C GLU A 205 -10.15 -12.00 -0.86
N GLY A 206 -9.86 -10.69 -0.82
CA GLY A 206 -9.99 -9.88 -2.03
C GLY A 206 -9.49 -8.45 -1.96
N TYR A 207 -9.31 -7.89 -3.15
CA TYR A 207 -8.95 -6.51 -3.42
C TYR A 207 -9.97 -5.94 -4.41
N LEU A 208 -10.94 -5.17 -3.91
CA LEU A 208 -11.97 -4.54 -4.74
C LEU A 208 -11.52 -3.14 -5.17
N ARG A 209 -11.24 -2.98 -6.46
CA ARG A 209 -10.99 -1.68 -7.08
C ARG A 209 -12.31 -0.95 -7.25
N ILE A 210 -12.35 0.32 -6.88
CA ILE A 210 -13.56 1.16 -6.98
C ILE A 210 -13.19 2.44 -7.71
N SER A 211 -13.84 2.70 -8.85
CA SER A 211 -13.68 3.97 -9.58
C SER A 211 -14.30 5.15 -8.84
N HIS A 212 -13.94 6.38 -9.25
CA HIS A 212 -14.57 7.63 -8.78
C HIS A 212 -14.62 7.85 -7.25
N MET A 213 -13.62 7.36 -6.49
CA MET A 213 -13.57 7.56 -5.03
C MET A 213 -13.22 9.00 -4.61
N LYS A 214 -12.72 9.80 -5.54
CA LYS A 214 -12.47 11.25 -5.37
C LYS A 214 -12.66 11.99 -6.70
N LYS A 215 -12.68 13.31 -6.64
CA LYS A 215 -12.74 14.17 -7.84
C LYS A 215 -11.38 14.19 -8.54
N ILE A 216 -11.40 14.33 -9.87
CA ILE A 216 -10.18 14.62 -10.63
C ILE A 216 -9.59 15.96 -10.17
N GLY A 217 -8.27 16.02 -10.03
CA GLY A 217 -7.55 17.18 -9.49
C GLY A 217 -7.52 17.26 -7.96
N ASP A 218 -8.22 16.38 -7.24
CA ASP A 218 -8.20 16.35 -5.77
C ASP A 218 -6.92 15.64 -5.27
N PRO A 219 -5.99 16.32 -4.58
CA PRO A 219 -4.77 15.71 -4.07
C PRO A 219 -5.01 14.88 -2.79
N ASN A 220 -6.24 14.89 -2.25
CA ASN A 220 -6.52 14.26 -0.96
C ASN A 220 -6.70 12.74 -1.13
N GLY A 221 -5.59 12.02 -1.00
CA GLY A 221 -5.55 10.56 -0.83
C GLY A 221 -5.39 10.16 0.63
N GLY A 222 -5.28 8.85 0.89
CA GLY A 222 -5.02 8.33 2.22
C GLY A 222 -5.18 6.81 2.29
N ARG A 223 -4.75 6.24 3.41
CA ARG A 223 -4.84 4.80 3.67
C ARG A 223 -5.23 4.56 5.12
N ILE A 224 -6.24 3.72 5.31
CA ILE A 224 -6.70 3.27 6.63
C ILE A 224 -6.60 1.75 6.68
N PHE A 225 -5.86 1.24 7.64
CA PHE A 225 -5.92 -0.14 8.06
C PHE A 225 -6.95 -0.28 9.18
N ILE A 226 -7.94 -1.13 8.97
CA ILE A 226 -8.98 -1.43 9.95
C ILE A 226 -8.50 -2.60 10.78
N PHE A 227 -8.30 -2.35 12.07
CA PHE A 227 -7.71 -3.28 13.02
C PHE A 227 -8.73 -3.76 14.04
N ASP A 228 -8.67 -5.04 14.39
CA ASP A 228 -9.49 -5.66 15.42
C ASP A 228 -8.63 -5.98 16.65
N SER A 229 -8.72 -5.14 17.69
CA SER A 229 -7.98 -5.32 18.95
C SER A 229 -8.28 -6.62 19.69
N ASN A 230 -9.35 -7.33 19.33
CA ASN A 230 -9.64 -8.64 19.93
C ASN A 230 -8.85 -9.78 19.26
N LYS A 231 -8.24 -9.54 18.09
CA LYS A 231 -7.53 -10.56 17.32
C LYS A 231 -6.01 -10.53 17.49
N ALA A 232 -5.42 -9.37 17.78
CA ALA A 232 -3.98 -9.23 17.93
C ALA A 232 -3.62 -8.01 18.78
N LYS A 233 -2.34 -7.89 19.16
CA LYS A 233 -1.80 -6.66 19.74
C LYS A 233 -1.36 -5.71 18.62
N LEU A 234 -1.54 -4.42 18.86
CA LEU A 234 -1.19 -3.38 17.88
C LEU A 234 0.31 -3.40 17.55
N GLU A 235 1.16 -3.66 18.54
CA GLU A 235 2.61 -3.69 18.37
C GLU A 235 3.04 -4.83 17.44
N GLU A 236 2.41 -6.00 17.54
CA GLU A 236 2.66 -7.15 16.68
C GLU A 236 2.25 -6.85 15.23
N CYS A 237 1.10 -6.20 15.05
CA CYS A 237 0.63 -5.72 13.76
C CYS A 237 1.62 -4.73 13.12
N ILE A 238 2.03 -3.71 13.87
CA ILE A 238 2.95 -2.67 13.39
C ILE A 238 4.33 -3.23 13.07
N ALA A 239 4.84 -4.14 13.90
CA ALA A 239 6.11 -4.84 13.64
C ALA A 239 6.03 -5.62 12.32
N TYR A 240 4.96 -6.41 12.12
CA TYR A 240 4.76 -7.13 10.86
C TYR A 240 4.71 -6.19 9.65
N LEU A 241 3.91 -5.11 9.73
CA LEU A 241 3.76 -4.14 8.64
C LEU A 241 5.11 -3.48 8.28
N GLN A 242 5.92 -3.11 9.27
CA GLN A 242 7.16 -2.37 9.05
C GLN A 242 8.38 -3.26 8.75
N GLU A 243 8.44 -4.47 9.30
CA GLU A 243 9.69 -5.24 9.38
C GLU A 243 9.65 -6.55 8.57
N GLN A 244 8.53 -7.29 8.61
CA GLN A 244 8.43 -8.61 7.98
C GLN A 244 8.69 -8.53 6.46
N LYS A 245 9.49 -9.44 5.92
CA LYS A 245 9.76 -9.48 4.47
C LYS A 245 8.80 -10.46 3.81
N VAL A 246 8.14 -10.00 2.76
CA VAL A 246 7.11 -10.76 2.05
C VAL A 246 7.38 -10.69 0.55
N LEU A 247 7.41 -11.84 -0.10
CA LEU A 247 7.43 -11.94 -1.55
C LEU A 247 6.12 -12.52 -2.06
N LEU A 248 5.47 -11.77 -2.95
CA LEU A 248 4.29 -12.25 -3.64
C LEU A 248 4.69 -13.24 -4.72
N ARG A 249 4.15 -14.45 -4.60
CA ARG A 249 4.29 -15.55 -5.56
C ARG A 249 2.90 -15.87 -6.09
N HIS A 250 2.80 -16.41 -7.30
CA HIS A 250 1.55 -16.74 -8.01
C HIS A 250 0.97 -15.62 -8.89
N PRO A 251 0.23 -15.99 -9.95
CA PRO A 251 -0.45 -15.01 -10.80
C PRO A 251 -1.54 -14.23 -10.06
N ILE A 252 -1.68 -12.96 -10.43
CA ILE A 252 -2.82 -12.12 -10.07
C ILE A 252 -4.07 -12.68 -10.76
N VAL A 253 -5.08 -13.00 -9.96
CA VAL A 253 -6.36 -13.53 -10.43
C VAL A 253 -7.38 -12.40 -10.44
N PHE A 254 -8.00 -12.16 -11.59
CA PHE A 254 -9.13 -11.24 -11.72
C PHE A 254 -10.44 -12.02 -11.62
N ARG A 255 -11.41 -11.50 -10.88
CA ARG A 255 -12.73 -12.10 -10.68
C ARG A 255 -13.82 -11.07 -10.94
N GLU A 256 -14.96 -11.58 -11.39
CA GLU A 256 -16.22 -10.86 -11.36
C GLU A 256 -16.83 -10.98 -9.97
N GLU A 257 -17.53 -9.94 -9.54
CA GLU A 257 -18.18 -9.85 -8.22
C GLU A 257 -19.59 -10.48 -8.24
#